data_AF-L0FBI8-F1
#
_entry.id   AF-L0FBI8-F1
#
_cell.length_a   1.000
_cell.length_b   1.000
_cell.length_c   1.000
_cell.angle_alpha   90.00
_cell.angle_beta   90.00
_cell.angle_gamma   90.00
#
_symmetry.space_group_name_H-M   'P 1'
#
loop_
_entity.id
_entity.type
_entity.pdbx_description
1 polymer ?
#
loop_
_entity_poly.entity_id
_entity_poly.type
_entity_poly.pdbx_seq_one_letter_code
_entity_poly.pdbx_strand_id
1 'polypeptide(L)'
;MLKKLSMSLIILALLFGIGGCGGNANVDKQPQNPATEQPQQNEPLKSQYLTPIPEGTPIGESNMNLSQQIMAQENVLGTQIYEQQGTVFGDITFKAGADKAYVNQLLQELMAQMKTNYPGKPITVQGISDGQVIDSLNFQP
;
A
#
# COMPACT_ATOMS: atom_id res chain seq x y z
N MET A 1 -14.75 39.12 -20.65
CA MET A 1 -15.88 38.69 -21.51
C MET A 1 -15.35 38.46 -22.92
N LEU A 2 -15.22 37.20 -23.37
CA LEU A 2 -15.54 36.77 -24.75
C LEU A 2 -15.35 35.24 -24.91
N LYS A 3 -16.47 34.59 -25.25
CA LYS A 3 -16.68 33.42 -26.15
C LYS A 3 -15.94 32.10 -25.85
N LYS A 4 -16.63 31.02 -25.42
CA LYS A 4 -17.63 30.15 -26.10
C LYS A 4 -17.02 29.07 -27.01
N LEU A 5 -17.61 27.86 -26.88
CA LEU A 5 -17.68 26.73 -27.83
C LEU A 5 -16.45 25.81 -27.84
N SER A 6 -16.52 24.47 -27.90
CA SER A 6 -17.63 23.52 -28.10
C SER A 6 -17.08 22.09 -28.03
N MET A 7 -17.82 21.21 -27.37
CA MET A 7 -18.22 19.87 -27.81
C MET A 7 -17.34 19.16 -28.86
N SER A 8 -16.82 17.98 -28.51
CA SER A 8 -16.71 16.90 -29.50
C SER A 8 -16.83 15.53 -28.85
N LEU A 9 -18.00 14.93 -29.11
CA LEU A 9 -18.38 13.55 -28.85
C LEU A 9 -18.13 12.80 -30.17
N ILE A 10 -17.35 11.72 -30.15
CA ILE A 10 -17.32 10.76 -31.27
C ILE A 10 -17.47 9.35 -30.70
N ILE A 11 -18.65 8.80 -30.93
CA ILE A 11 -19.00 7.39 -30.85
C ILE A 11 -18.62 6.75 -32.18
N LEU A 12 -17.99 5.58 -32.17
CA LEU A 12 -18.08 4.68 -33.32
C LEU A 12 -18.12 3.21 -32.86
N ALA A 13 -19.33 2.68 -32.84
CA ALA A 13 -19.62 1.25 -32.79
C ALA A 13 -19.58 0.69 -34.22
N LEU A 14 -18.93 -0.45 -34.42
CA LEU A 14 -19.15 -1.30 -35.60
C LEU A 14 -19.12 -2.78 -35.17
N LEU A 15 -20.33 -3.30 -34.96
CA LEU A 15 -20.67 -4.72 -35.01
C LEU A 15 -20.98 -5.08 -36.46
N PHE A 16 -20.25 -6.04 -37.03
CA PHE A 16 -20.63 -6.91 -38.14
C PHE A 16 -19.80 -8.20 -37.95
N GLY A 17 -20.30 -9.43 -37.98
CA GLY A 17 -21.56 -9.94 -38.48
C GLY A 17 -21.29 -11.06 -39.51
N ILE A 18 -21.66 -12.29 -39.12
CA ILE A 18 -22.19 -13.39 -39.95
C ILE A 18 -21.20 -14.30 -40.71
N GLY A 19 -21.28 -15.62 -40.42
CA GLY A 19 -21.37 -16.66 -41.45
C GLY A 19 -20.35 -17.79 -41.39
N GLY A 20 -20.78 -19.00 -41.00
CA GLY A 20 -20.00 -20.24 -41.20
C GLY A 20 -20.47 -21.46 -40.39
N CYS A 21 -21.58 -22.07 -40.80
CA CYS A 21 -22.04 -23.38 -40.35
C CYS A 21 -21.36 -24.48 -41.18
N GLY A 22 -20.87 -25.56 -40.55
CA GLY A 22 -20.64 -26.83 -41.25
C GLY A 22 -19.49 -27.69 -40.72
N GLY A 23 -19.83 -28.83 -40.12
CA GLY A 23 -18.96 -30.01 -40.08
C GLY A 23 -18.45 -30.43 -38.71
N ASN A 24 -19.19 -31.32 -38.04
CA ASN A 24 -18.70 -32.13 -36.92
C ASN A 24 -17.49 -32.97 -37.35
N ALA A 25 -16.34 -32.80 -36.71
CA ALA A 25 -15.46 -33.90 -36.27
C ALA A 25 -14.22 -33.34 -35.52
N ASN A 26 -14.06 -33.80 -34.27
CA ASN A 26 -12.84 -33.84 -33.48
C ASN A 26 -12.24 -32.51 -32.97
N VAL A 27 -12.69 -32.17 -31.76
CA VAL A 27 -12.01 -31.47 -30.65
C VAL A 27 -10.65 -30.82 -30.98
N ASP A 28 -10.75 -29.49 -31.12
CA ASP A 28 -9.76 -28.43 -30.92
C ASP A 28 -8.28 -28.77 -30.94
N LYS A 29 -7.63 -28.46 -32.07
CA LYS A 29 -6.25 -27.98 -32.07
C LYS A 29 -6.15 -26.70 -32.88
N GLN A 30 -5.51 -25.70 -32.24
CA GLN A 30 -4.86 -24.49 -32.80
C GLN A 30 -5.68 -23.19 -32.73
N PRO A 31 -5.07 -21.98 -32.79
CA PRO A 31 -3.93 -21.42 -32.03
C PRO A 31 -4.33 -20.07 -31.39
N GLN A 32 -3.76 -19.66 -30.25
CA GLN A 32 -3.60 -18.22 -29.97
C GLN A 32 -2.74 -17.98 -28.74
N ASN A 33 -1.82 -17.03 -28.88
CA ASN A 33 -1.21 -16.34 -27.76
C ASN A 33 -2.31 -15.50 -27.07
N PRO A 34 -2.44 -15.56 -25.75
CA PRO A 34 -2.70 -14.33 -25.03
C PRO A 34 -1.73 -14.19 -23.85
N ALA A 35 -1.23 -12.96 -23.71
CA ALA A 35 -0.70 -12.45 -22.46
C ALA A 35 -1.61 -12.91 -21.32
N THR A 36 -1.10 -13.81 -20.48
CA THR A 36 -1.77 -14.27 -19.28
C THR A 36 -0.80 -13.96 -18.16
N GLU A 37 -1.03 -12.78 -17.58
CA GLU A 37 -0.87 -12.48 -16.17
C GLU A 37 0.11 -13.41 -15.45
N GLN A 38 1.35 -12.94 -15.28
CA GLN A 38 2.16 -13.44 -14.18
C GLN A 38 1.26 -13.44 -12.94
N PRO A 39 1.11 -14.58 -12.24
CA PRO A 39 0.53 -14.54 -10.92
C PRO A 39 1.38 -13.54 -10.17
N GLN A 40 0.81 -12.39 -9.81
CA GLN A 40 1.32 -11.62 -8.69
C GLN A 40 1.46 -12.65 -7.59
N GLN A 41 2.71 -13.02 -7.28
CA GLN A 41 3.02 -13.75 -6.08
C GLN A 41 2.54 -12.84 -4.96
N ASN A 42 1.28 -13.03 -4.54
CA ASN A 42 0.88 -12.67 -3.20
C ASN A 42 1.71 -13.58 -2.32
N GLU A 43 2.92 -13.16 -2.00
CA GLU A 43 3.67 -13.73 -0.91
C GLU A 43 2.73 -13.75 0.30
N PRO A 44 2.64 -14.88 1.02
CA PRO A 44 1.78 -14.96 2.17
C PRO A 44 2.20 -13.86 3.15
N LEU A 45 1.21 -13.07 3.58
CA LEU A 45 1.42 -11.99 4.55
C LEU A 45 2.23 -12.54 5.73
N LYS A 46 3.41 -11.97 6.00
CA LYS A 46 4.22 -12.39 7.15
C LYS A 46 3.43 -12.12 8.42
N SER A 47 3.56 -13.02 9.39
CA SER A 47 2.91 -12.86 10.69
C SER A 47 3.43 -11.66 11.49
N GLN A 48 4.66 -11.22 11.22
CA GLN A 48 5.31 -10.06 11.81
C GLN A 48 6.35 -9.49 10.85
N TYR A 49 6.43 -8.16 10.77
CA TYR A 49 7.41 -7.43 9.98
C TYR A 49 8.47 -6.74 10.85
N LEU A 50 8.10 -6.34 12.06
CA LEU A 50 8.97 -5.67 13.03
C LEU A 50 9.28 -6.60 14.21
N THR A 51 10.56 -6.62 14.59
CA THR A 51 11.01 -7.25 15.83
C THR A 51 10.81 -6.27 16.98
N PRO A 52 10.17 -6.68 18.08
CA PRO A 52 9.99 -5.82 19.23
C PRO A 52 11.30 -5.27 19.79
N ILE A 53 11.34 -3.97 20.07
CA ILE A 53 12.45 -3.34 20.79
C ILE A 53 12.25 -3.58 22.29
N PRO A 54 13.30 -3.98 23.04
CA PRO A 54 13.19 -4.20 24.48
C PRO A 54 12.71 -2.95 25.23
N GLU A 55 11.85 -3.15 26.22
CA GLU A 55 11.43 -2.07 27.11
C GLU A 55 12.63 -1.46 27.85
N GLY A 56 12.60 -0.14 28.04
CA GLY A 56 13.70 0.59 28.67
C GLY A 56 14.87 0.92 27.74
N THR A 57 14.84 0.51 26.47
CA THR A 57 15.79 0.99 25.45
C THR A 57 15.70 2.53 25.35
N PRO A 58 16.83 3.26 25.33
CA PRO A 58 16.81 4.72 25.20
C PRO A 58 16.04 5.18 23.95
N ILE A 59 15.25 6.24 24.08
CA ILE A 59 14.27 6.61 23.03
C ILE A 59 14.92 6.88 21.66
N GLY A 60 16.08 7.53 21.64
CA GLY A 60 16.81 7.79 20.39
C GLY A 60 17.29 6.50 19.71
N GLU A 61 17.75 5.54 20.49
CA GLU A 61 18.16 4.21 19.99
C GLU A 61 16.94 3.41 19.53
N SER A 62 15.85 3.42 20.30
CA SER A 62 14.61 2.74 19.94
C SER A 62 14.03 3.27 18.62
N ASN A 63 13.97 4.60 18.45
CA ASN A 63 13.53 5.23 17.20
C ASN A 63 14.44 4.88 16.02
N MET A 64 15.75 4.89 16.23
CA MET A 64 16.72 4.54 15.18
C MET A 64 16.55 3.08 14.75
N ASN A 65 16.44 2.15 15.70
CA ASN A 65 16.26 0.74 15.42
C ASN A 65 14.93 0.44 14.72
N LEU A 66 13.82 1.07 15.17
CA LEU A 66 12.53 0.96 14.47
C LEU A 66 12.62 1.52 13.06
N SER A 67 13.24 2.68 12.89
CA SER A 67 13.40 3.31 11.57
C SER A 67 14.18 2.40 10.62
N GLN A 68 15.28 1.80 11.08
CA GLN A 68 16.06 0.86 10.27
C GLN A 68 15.24 -0.38 9.88
N GLN A 69 14.50 -0.96 10.81
CA GLN A 69 13.65 -2.13 10.52
C GLN A 69 12.54 -1.80 9.52
N ILE A 70 11.91 -0.63 9.62
CA ILE A 70 10.87 -0.18 8.69
C ILE A 70 11.46 0.09 7.31
N MET A 71 12.60 0.79 7.23
CA MET A 71 13.28 1.08 5.97
C MET A 71 13.78 -0.18 5.25
N ALA A 72 14.00 -1.28 5.98
CA ALA A 72 14.36 -2.56 5.40
C ALA A 72 13.18 -3.34 4.83
N GLN A 73 11.94 -2.91 5.08
CA GLN A 73 10.76 -3.60 4.55
C GLN A 73 10.58 -3.31 3.06
N GLU A 74 9.96 -4.27 2.36
CA GLU A 74 9.62 -4.09 0.97
C GLU A 74 8.62 -2.94 0.79
N ASN A 75 8.73 -2.22 -0.32
CA ASN A 75 7.79 -1.16 -0.70
C ASN A 75 7.73 0.04 0.26
N VAL A 76 8.63 0.13 1.25
CA VAL A 76 8.86 1.34 2.04
C VAL A 76 9.90 2.23 1.34
N LEU A 77 9.63 3.55 1.34
CA LEU A 77 10.49 4.60 0.79
C LEU A 77 11.09 5.50 1.87
N GLY A 78 10.44 5.56 3.04
CA GLY A 78 10.80 6.49 4.10
C GLY A 78 10.07 6.16 5.40
N THR A 79 10.65 6.59 6.51
CA THR A 79 9.99 6.57 7.81
C THR A 79 10.45 7.77 8.65
N GLN A 80 9.55 8.32 9.44
CA GLN A 80 9.84 9.46 10.33
C GLN A 80 9.10 9.28 11.65
N ILE A 81 9.81 9.49 12.76
CA ILE A 81 9.23 9.50 14.10
C ILE A 81 9.56 10.85 14.74
N TYR A 82 8.53 11.60 15.11
CA TYR A 82 8.68 12.97 15.64
C TYR A 82 7.55 13.34 16.60
N GLU A 83 7.75 14.35 17.43
CA GLU A 83 6.71 14.90 18.32
C GLU A 83 6.24 16.26 17.79
N GLN A 84 4.93 16.44 17.69
CA GLN A 84 4.32 17.71 17.31
C GLN A 84 3.12 17.99 18.23
N GLN A 85 3.11 19.16 18.87
CA GLN A 85 2.04 19.60 19.76
C GLN A 85 1.67 18.57 20.85
N GLY A 86 2.65 17.84 21.38
CA GLY A 86 2.46 16.85 22.44
C GLY A 86 1.94 15.49 21.97
N THR A 87 1.70 15.31 20.66
CA THR A 87 1.39 14.02 20.03
C THR A 87 2.63 13.50 19.32
N VAL A 88 2.90 12.20 19.45
CA VAL A 88 4.01 11.54 18.76
C VAL A 88 3.50 10.94 17.46
N PHE A 89 4.15 11.28 16.36
CA PHE A 89 3.83 10.83 15.01
C PHE A 89 4.84 9.78 14.54
N GLY A 90 4.34 8.73 13.90
CA GLY A 90 5.12 7.72 13.20
C GLY A 90 4.62 7.58 11.77
N ASP A 91 5.32 8.18 10.82
CA ASP A 91 4.93 8.20 9.42
C ASP A 91 5.76 7.18 8.63
N ILE A 92 5.10 6.33 7.84
CA ILE A 92 5.74 5.40 6.90
C ILE A 92 5.34 5.80 5.48
N THR A 93 6.32 6.11 4.63
CA THR A 93 6.09 6.39 3.21
C THR A 93 6.24 5.11 2.40
N PHE A 94 5.23 4.74 1.63
CA PHE A 94 5.18 3.56 0.78
C PHE A 94 5.23 3.91 -0.70
N LYS A 95 5.74 2.97 -1.51
CA LYS A 95 5.57 3.00 -2.98
C LYS A 95 4.07 2.95 -3.33
N ALA A 96 3.72 3.56 -4.46
CA ALA A 96 2.37 3.47 -5.00
C ALA A 96 1.95 2.02 -5.22
N GLY A 97 0.69 1.71 -4.90
CA GLY A 97 0.13 0.36 -5.06
C GLY A 97 0.55 -0.65 -4.00
N ALA A 98 1.17 -0.23 -2.90
CA ALA A 98 1.43 -1.11 -1.76
C ALA A 98 0.14 -1.78 -1.26
N ASP A 99 0.21 -3.08 -0.94
CA ASP A 99 -0.95 -3.83 -0.47
C ASP A 99 -1.51 -3.26 0.82
N LYS A 100 -2.84 -3.13 0.90
CA LYS A 100 -3.51 -2.48 2.03
C LYS A 100 -3.39 -3.29 3.31
N ALA A 101 -3.45 -4.63 3.24
CA ALA A 101 -3.33 -5.47 4.43
C ALA A 101 -1.90 -5.41 4.97
N TYR A 102 -0.90 -5.40 4.10
CA TYR A 102 0.49 -5.17 4.45
C TYR A 102 0.71 -3.81 5.12
N VAL A 103 0.23 -2.71 4.51
CA VAL A 103 0.34 -1.37 5.08
C VAL A 103 -0.28 -1.34 6.48
N ASN A 104 -1.53 -1.81 6.62
CA ASN A 104 -2.23 -1.78 7.89
C ASN A 104 -1.50 -2.60 8.96
N GLN A 105 -1.01 -3.79 8.62
CA GLN A 105 -0.24 -4.64 9.54
C GLN A 105 1.03 -3.93 10.02
N LEU A 106 1.79 -3.31 9.11
CA LEU A 106 3.02 -2.60 9.49
C LEU A 106 2.72 -1.38 10.38
N LEU A 107 1.64 -0.64 10.12
CA LEU A 107 1.21 0.47 10.98
C LEU A 107 0.78 0.00 12.37
N GLN A 108 0.08 -1.14 12.47
CA GLN A 108 -0.29 -1.73 13.77
C GLN A 108 0.94 -2.14 14.59
N GLU A 109 1.92 -2.77 13.94
CA GLU A 109 3.16 -3.16 14.58
C GLU A 109 3.98 -1.94 15.05
N LEU A 110 4.07 -0.89 14.22
CA LEU A 110 4.70 0.37 14.62
C LEU A 110 3.96 1.01 15.80
N MET A 111 2.63 1.09 15.74
CA MET A 111 1.81 1.61 16.84
C MET A 111 2.08 0.85 18.15
N ALA A 112 2.14 -0.47 18.11
CA ALA A 112 2.44 -1.28 19.29
C ALA A 112 3.80 -0.93 19.90
N GLN A 113 4.84 -0.79 19.08
CA GLN A 113 6.18 -0.40 19.53
C GLN A 113 6.22 1.03 20.10
N MET A 114 5.53 1.96 19.43
CA MET A 114 5.47 3.35 19.89
C MET A 114 4.74 3.49 21.23
N LYS A 115 3.69 2.70 21.49
CA LYS A 115 3.01 2.71 22.79
C LYS A 115 3.92 2.32 23.95
N THR A 116 4.85 1.40 23.71
CA THR A 116 5.88 1.00 24.67
C THR A 116 6.94 2.10 24.85
N ASN A 117 7.37 2.72 23.75
CA ASN A 117 8.43 3.72 23.75
C ASN A 117 8.00 5.09 24.31
N TYR A 118 6.72 5.44 24.16
CA TYR A 118 6.15 6.74 24.54
C TYR A 118 4.98 6.55 25.51
N PRO A 119 5.23 6.05 26.73
CA PRO A 119 4.16 5.79 27.69
C PRO A 119 3.43 7.08 28.06
N GLY A 120 2.10 7.03 28.05
CA GLY A 120 1.24 8.15 28.43
C GLY A 120 1.19 9.30 27.41
N LYS A 121 1.71 9.11 26.19
CA LYS A 121 1.59 10.09 25.10
C LYS A 121 0.50 9.69 24.11
N PRO A 122 -0.28 10.66 23.58
CA PRO A 122 -1.04 10.46 22.35
C PRO A 122 -0.12 10.09 21.19
N ILE A 123 -0.53 9.12 20.37
CA ILE A 123 0.25 8.62 19.24
C ILE A 123 -0.62 8.57 17.98
N THR A 124 -0.07 9.02 16.87
CA THR A 124 -0.65 8.87 15.54
C THR A 124 0.36 8.19 14.61
N VAL A 125 -0.05 7.11 13.95
CA VAL A 125 0.76 6.40 12.97
C VAL A 125 0.09 6.48 11.61
N GLN A 126 0.84 6.84 10.56
CA GLN A 126 0.28 7.09 9.23
C GLN A 126 1.04 6.35 8.14
N GLY A 127 0.29 5.77 7.21
CA GLY A 127 0.82 5.32 5.93
C GLY A 127 0.64 6.41 4.90
N ILE A 128 1.70 6.75 4.17
CA ILE A 128 1.71 7.81 3.15
C ILE A 128 2.08 7.19 1.81
N SER A 129 1.35 7.51 0.75
CA SER A 129 1.72 7.16 -0.63
C SER A 129 1.38 8.32 -1.55
N ASP A 130 2.27 8.62 -2.50
CA ASP A 130 2.14 9.78 -3.41
C ASP A 130 1.84 11.10 -2.68
N GLY A 131 2.44 11.29 -1.51
CA GLY A 131 2.29 12.48 -0.66
C GLY A 131 0.96 12.59 0.08
N GLN A 132 0.09 11.57 0.02
CA GLN A 132 -1.21 11.54 0.69
C GLN A 132 -1.25 10.45 1.74
N VAL A 133 -1.98 10.70 2.84
CA VAL A 133 -2.26 9.68 3.85
C VAL A 133 -3.22 8.65 3.27
N ILE A 134 -2.80 7.39 3.23
CA ILE A 134 -3.59 6.26 2.73
C ILE A 134 -4.21 5.41 3.85
N ASP A 135 -3.64 5.46 5.05
CA ASP A 135 -4.18 4.84 6.27
C ASP A 135 -3.63 5.55 7.51
N SER A 136 -4.36 5.50 8.62
CA SER A 136 -3.97 6.13 9.88
C SER A 136 -4.55 5.42 11.10
N LEU A 137 -3.71 5.25 12.12
CA LEU A 137 -4.07 4.72 13.43
C LEU A 137 -3.81 5.78 14.49
N ASN A 138 -4.75 5.94 15.41
CA ASN A 138 -4.65 6.89 16.51
C ASN A 138 -4.79 6.17 17.85
N PHE A 139 -3.98 6.58 18.81
CA PHE A 139 -4.03 6.10 20.19
C PHE A 139 -4.06 7.28 21.16
N GLN A 140 -4.99 7.20 22.10
CA GLN A 140 -5.07 8.11 23.24
C GLN A 140 -4.89 7.26 24.51
N PRO A 141 -3.92 7.60 25.38
CA PRO A 141 -3.59 6.84 26.59
C PRO A 141 -4.62 7.01 27.71
#